data_AF-A0A6P0SPH7-F1
#
_entry.id   AF-A0A6P0SPH7-F1
#
_cell.length_a   1.000
_cell.length_b   1.000
_cell.length_c   1.000
_cell.angle_alpha   90.00
_cell.angle_beta   90.00
_cell.angle_gamma   90.00
#
_symmetry.space_group_name_H-M   'P 1'
#
loop_
_entity.id
_entity.type
_entity.pdbx_description
1 polymer ?
#
loop_
_entity_poly.entity_id
_entity_poly.type
_entity_poly.pdbx_seq_one_letter_code
_entity_poly.pdbx_strand_id
1 'polypeptide(L)'
;MTWEIASVIANSVAPILGRKIQTRLTPADIHKALEQGLKAALVREEPLAPEQRLFYYSASDAIALFLEDFFQDREVQEELHKPLQEENKIPLTSLLVEKFKQVALNHAPTQPQDSFILPWIETFVKTYSDKTRSYLQFQLTKENYFRQISHRIDNVKFPGMLV
;
A
#
# COMPACT_ATOMS: atom_id res chain seq x y z
N MET A 1 -15.42 -7.80 9.03
CA MET A 1 -14.69 -6.90 9.93
C MET A 1 -13.30 -6.52 9.41
N THR A 2 -12.28 -7.40 9.40
CA THR A 2 -10.90 -7.04 8.95
C THR A 2 -10.83 -6.57 7.49
N TRP A 3 -11.59 -7.21 6.60
CA TRP A 3 -11.67 -6.84 5.18
C TRP A 3 -12.30 -5.48 4.91
N GLU A 4 -13.30 -5.10 5.71
CA GLU A 4 -14.02 -3.83 5.54
C GLU A 4 -13.13 -2.66 5.94
N ILE A 5 -12.42 -2.77 7.07
CA ILE A 5 -11.47 -1.73 7.51
C ILE A 5 -10.39 -1.54 6.45
N ALA A 6 -9.75 -2.62 5.99
CA ALA A 6 -8.67 -2.52 5.00
C ALA A 6 -9.14 -1.84 3.70
N SER A 7 -10.35 -2.17 3.22
CA SER A 7 -10.90 -1.57 2.00
C SER A 7 -11.28 -0.10 2.20
N VAL A 8 -11.91 0.25 3.31
CA VAL A 8 -12.28 1.65 3.65
C VAL A 8 -11.04 2.53 3.68
N ILE A 9 -10.00 2.11 4.39
CA ILE A 9 -8.75 2.88 4.50
C ILE A 9 -8.05 2.98 3.14
N ALA A 10 -7.96 1.88 2.40
CA ALA A 10 -7.30 1.90 1.10
C ALA A 10 -8.03 2.82 0.09
N ASN A 11 -9.37 2.91 0.15
CA ASN A 11 -10.16 3.84 -0.65
C ASN A 11 -9.90 5.32 -0.28
N SER A 12 -9.69 5.63 1.01
CA SER A 12 -9.37 6.99 1.46
C SER A 12 -7.94 7.40 1.08
N VAL A 13 -6.97 6.49 1.25
CA VAL A 13 -5.54 6.79 1.15
C VAL A 13 -5.00 6.70 -0.28
N ALA A 14 -5.46 5.75 -1.09
CA ALA A 14 -4.93 5.55 -2.44
C ALA A 14 -5.03 6.78 -3.36
N PRO A 15 -6.13 7.56 -3.36
CA PRO A 15 -6.20 8.81 -4.12
C PRO A 15 -5.16 9.84 -3.68
N ILE A 16 -4.84 9.89 -2.38
CA ILE A 16 -3.86 10.83 -1.83
C ILE A 16 -2.46 10.47 -2.32
N LEU A 17 -2.10 9.19 -2.25
CA LEU A 17 -0.81 8.71 -2.74
C LEU A 17 -0.69 8.81 -4.27
N GLY A 18 -1.80 8.63 -4.99
CA GLY A 18 -1.84 8.72 -6.45
C GLY A 18 -1.81 10.14 -7.03
N ARG A 19 -2.17 11.18 -6.25
CA ARG A 19 -2.23 12.58 -6.73
C ARG A 19 -0.86 13.24 -6.88
N LYS A 20 0.15 12.79 -6.13
CA LYS A 20 1.43 13.52 -6.01
C LYS A 20 2.49 13.15 -7.06
N ILE A 21 2.25 12.18 -7.96
CA ILE A 21 3.34 11.58 -8.73
C ILE A 21 2.90 11.15 -10.14
N GLN A 22 3.79 11.30 -11.13
CA GLN A 22 3.79 10.50 -12.36
C GLN A 22 4.21 9.05 -12.02
N THR A 23 3.35 8.29 -11.36
CA THR A 23 3.61 6.86 -11.14
C THR A 23 3.38 6.07 -12.43
N ARG A 24 4.17 5.02 -12.67
CA ARG A 24 3.84 4.00 -13.68
C ARG A 24 2.64 3.13 -13.26
N LEU A 25 2.30 3.17 -11.97
CA LEU A 25 1.16 2.46 -11.40
C LEU A 25 -0.13 3.24 -11.61
N THR A 26 -1.21 2.51 -11.82
CA THR A 26 -2.55 3.10 -11.83
C THR A 26 -3.05 3.32 -10.40
N PRO A 27 -3.99 4.26 -10.17
CA PRO A 27 -4.62 4.42 -8.85
C PRO A 27 -5.22 3.12 -8.30
N ALA A 28 -5.71 2.24 -9.17
CA ALA A 28 -6.22 0.93 -8.79
C ALA A 28 -5.12 -0.03 -8.29
N ASP A 29 -3.90 0.06 -8.84
CA ASP A 29 -2.77 -0.74 -8.38
C ASP A 29 -2.30 -0.28 -7.00
N ILE A 30 -2.26 1.04 -6.76
CA ILE A 30 -1.93 1.63 -5.46
C ILE A 30 -2.98 1.21 -4.41
N HIS A 31 -4.26 1.31 -4.76
CA HIS A 31 -5.36 0.85 -3.92
C HIS A 31 -5.19 -0.62 -3.52
N LYS A 32 -4.96 -1.51 -4.49
CA LYS A 32 -4.74 -2.93 -4.23
C LYS A 32 -3.51 -3.18 -3.35
N ALA A 33 -2.40 -2.48 -3.58
CA ALA A 33 -1.20 -2.65 -2.77
C ALA A 33 -1.43 -2.26 -1.31
N LEU A 34 -2.07 -1.10 -1.07
CA LEU A 34 -2.45 -0.66 0.29
C LEU A 34 -3.41 -1.63 0.95
N GLU A 35 -4.48 -2.01 0.25
CA GLU A 35 -5.49 -2.93 0.75
C GLU A 35 -4.83 -4.26 1.15
N GLN A 36 -3.99 -4.84 0.29
CA GLN A 36 -3.29 -6.09 0.57
C GLN A 36 -2.29 -5.96 1.74
N GLY A 37 -1.60 -4.82 1.86
CA GLY A 37 -0.73 -4.54 3.00
C GLY A 37 -1.49 -4.53 4.32
N LEU A 38 -2.58 -3.77 4.38
CA LEU A 38 -3.45 -3.68 5.57
C LEU A 38 -4.07 -5.03 5.92
N LYS A 39 -4.54 -5.73 4.91
CA LYS A 39 -5.06 -7.10 5.02
C LYS A 39 -4.06 -8.03 5.66
N ALA A 40 -2.81 -8.05 5.17
CA ALA A 40 -1.77 -8.92 5.73
C ALA A 40 -1.46 -8.58 7.19
N ALA A 41 -1.43 -7.29 7.53
CA ALA A 41 -1.16 -6.84 8.89
C ALA A 41 -2.30 -7.21 9.86
N LEU A 42 -3.56 -7.12 9.43
CA LEU A 42 -4.72 -7.54 10.23
C LEU A 42 -4.81 -9.08 10.35
N VAL A 43 -4.61 -9.82 9.25
CA VAL A 43 -4.67 -11.29 9.23
C VAL A 43 -3.57 -11.91 10.07
N ARG A 44 -2.40 -11.27 10.16
CA ARG A 44 -1.31 -11.69 11.04
C ARG A 44 -1.76 -11.92 12.49
N GLU A 45 -2.76 -11.18 12.95
CA GLU A 45 -3.25 -11.24 14.33
C GLU A 45 -4.37 -12.25 14.56
N GLU A 46 -4.96 -12.80 13.50
CA GLU A 46 -6.01 -13.82 13.59
C GLU A 46 -5.62 -15.04 14.44
N PRO A 47 -4.41 -15.64 14.30
CA PRO A 47 -3.99 -16.78 15.12
C PRO A 47 -3.60 -16.40 16.56
N LEU A 48 -3.46 -15.12 16.88
CA LEU A 48 -3.13 -14.67 18.23
C LEU A 48 -4.38 -14.71 19.12
N ALA A 49 -4.17 -14.90 20.43
CA ALA A 49 -5.23 -14.72 21.41
C ALA A 49 -5.78 -13.28 21.31
N PRO A 50 -7.09 -13.04 21.53
CA PRO A 50 -7.67 -11.71 21.39
C PRO A 50 -6.90 -10.63 22.16
N GLU A 51 -6.46 -10.93 23.38
CA GLU A 51 -5.71 -10.03 24.26
C GLU A 51 -4.30 -9.70 23.73
N GLN A 52 -3.82 -10.41 22.72
CA GLN A 52 -2.53 -10.21 22.06
C GLN A 52 -2.67 -9.51 20.70
N ARG A 53 -3.85 -9.01 20.36
CA ARG A 53 -4.10 -8.26 19.13
C ARG A 53 -3.87 -6.78 19.34
N LEU A 54 -3.30 -6.11 18.34
CA LEU A 54 -2.90 -4.71 18.44
C LEU A 54 -4.07 -3.82 18.89
N PHE A 55 -5.25 -4.04 18.32
CA PHE A 55 -6.44 -3.22 18.56
C PHE A 55 -7.49 -3.89 19.44
N TYR A 56 -7.12 -4.83 20.31
CA TYR A 56 -8.07 -5.62 21.11
C TYR A 56 -9.11 -4.78 21.86
N TYR A 57 -8.69 -3.68 22.47
CA TYR A 57 -9.56 -2.79 23.25
C TYR A 57 -10.28 -1.71 22.43
N SER A 58 -10.05 -1.68 21.11
CA SER A 58 -10.54 -0.60 20.24
C SER A 58 -11.77 -1.05 19.45
N ALA A 59 -12.75 -0.15 19.33
CA ALA A 59 -13.90 -0.38 18.48
C ALA A 59 -13.53 -0.26 16.98
N SER A 60 -14.27 -0.94 16.10
CA SER A 60 -13.93 -1.03 14.66
C SER A 60 -13.92 0.34 13.95
N ASP A 61 -14.77 1.26 14.37
CA ASP A 61 -14.85 2.64 13.90
C ASP A 61 -13.65 3.48 14.38
N ALA A 62 -13.27 3.33 15.65
CA ALA A 62 -12.08 3.97 16.22
C ALA A 62 -10.79 3.51 15.54
N ILE A 63 -10.69 2.23 15.16
CA ILE A 63 -9.56 1.70 14.38
C ILE A 63 -9.51 2.35 13.00
N ALA A 64 -10.66 2.48 12.33
CA ALA A 64 -10.71 3.09 11.00
C ALA A 64 -10.26 4.56 11.03
N LEU A 65 -10.80 5.36 11.96
CA LEU A 65 -10.41 6.76 12.14
C LEU A 65 -8.92 6.91 12.45
N PHE A 66 -8.42 6.11 13.38
CA PHE A 66 -7.00 6.12 13.74
C PHE A 66 -6.09 5.78 12.54
N LEU A 67 -6.42 4.74 11.77
CA LEU A 67 -5.63 4.36 10.60
C LEU A 67 -5.70 5.42 9.52
N GLU A 68 -6.86 6.04 9.31
CA GLU A 68 -7.03 7.14 8.38
C GLU A 68 -6.10 8.30 8.75
N ASP A 69 -6.10 8.73 10.01
CA ASP A 69 -5.22 9.81 10.49
C ASP A 69 -3.74 9.44 10.38
N PHE A 70 -3.37 8.19 10.68
CA PHE A 70 -2.01 7.70 10.49
C PHE A 70 -1.55 7.81 9.04
N PHE A 71 -2.38 7.43 8.07
CA PHE A 71 -2.02 7.54 6.65
C PHE A 71 -2.17 8.96 6.08
N GLN A 72 -2.89 9.85 6.76
CA GLN A 72 -2.91 11.27 6.43
C GLN A 72 -1.65 12.02 6.88
N ASP A 73 -0.87 11.46 7.81
CA ASP A 73 0.41 12.02 8.21
C ASP A 73 1.34 12.19 6.99
N ARG A 74 1.95 13.38 6.91
CA ARG A 74 2.76 13.78 5.76
C ARG A 74 4.01 12.91 5.60
N GLU A 75 4.70 12.62 6.71
CA GLU A 75 5.94 11.84 6.66
C GLU A 75 5.63 10.37 6.35
N VAL A 76 4.50 9.85 6.85
CA VAL A 76 3.99 8.53 6.46
C VAL A 76 3.74 8.47 4.96
N GLN A 77 3.06 9.46 4.37
CA GLN A 77 2.85 9.51 2.92
C GLN A 77 4.17 9.57 2.14
N GLU A 78 5.13 10.38 2.59
CA GLU A 78 6.44 10.51 1.96
C GLU A 78 7.18 9.15 1.94
N GLU A 79 7.12 8.38 3.02
CA GLU A 79 7.66 7.02 3.07
C GLU A 79 6.93 6.05 2.13
N LEU A 80 5.60 6.08 2.11
CA LEU A 80 4.79 5.19 1.28
C LEU A 80 4.87 5.51 -0.22
N HIS A 81 5.28 6.72 -0.57
CA HIS A 81 5.58 7.09 -1.96
C HIS A 81 6.87 6.49 -2.49
N LYS A 82 7.87 6.23 -1.65
CA LYS A 82 9.18 5.72 -2.08
C LYS A 82 9.08 4.46 -2.98
N PRO A 83 8.36 3.39 -2.59
CA PRO A 83 8.21 2.20 -3.43
C PRO A 83 7.41 2.44 -4.71
N LEU A 84 6.63 3.52 -4.80
CA LEU A 84 5.84 3.87 -6.00
C LEU A 84 6.69 4.53 -7.09
N GLN A 85 7.78 5.18 -6.70
CA GLN A 85 8.66 5.96 -7.58
C GLN A 85 9.83 5.13 -8.10
N GLU A 86 10.45 4.35 -7.22
CA GLU A 86 11.65 3.60 -7.53
C GLU A 86 11.53 2.15 -7.10
N GLU A 87 11.96 1.26 -8.00
CA GLU A 87 12.00 -0.16 -7.72
C GLU A 87 12.99 -0.45 -6.58
N ASN A 88 12.61 -1.31 -5.65
CA ASN A 88 13.39 -1.73 -4.47
C ASN A 88 13.59 -0.68 -3.36
N LYS A 89 12.97 0.51 -3.45
CA LYS A 89 12.88 1.38 -2.27
C LYS A 89 11.81 0.85 -1.30
N ILE A 90 12.19 0.71 -0.03
CA ILE A 90 11.32 0.21 1.03
C ILE A 90 11.05 1.37 2.01
N PRO A 91 9.79 1.57 2.45
CA PRO A 91 9.46 2.51 3.51
C PRO A 91 10.27 2.25 4.79
N LEU A 92 10.69 3.31 5.49
CA LEU A 92 11.41 3.19 6.75
C LEU A 92 10.47 2.77 7.88
N THR A 93 10.51 1.48 8.24
CA THR A 93 9.69 0.89 9.31
C THR A 93 9.81 1.65 10.64
N SER A 94 11.02 2.06 11.02
CA SER A 94 11.26 2.77 12.29
C SER A 94 10.50 4.10 12.36
N LEU A 95 10.49 4.86 11.26
CA LEU A 95 9.76 6.12 11.17
C LEU A 95 8.24 5.87 11.20
N LEU A 96 7.77 4.86 10.47
CA LEU A 96 6.35 4.50 10.49
C LEU A 96 5.88 4.05 11.88
N VAL A 97 6.70 3.29 12.61
CA VAL A 97 6.41 2.91 14.01
C VAL A 97 6.37 4.13 14.92
N GLU A 98 7.33 5.05 14.79
CA GLU A 98 7.36 6.29 15.57
C GLU A 98 6.09 7.12 15.33
N LYS A 99 5.72 7.33 14.07
CA LYS A 99 4.51 8.06 13.70
C LYS A 99 3.25 7.36 14.16
N PHE A 100 3.18 6.04 14.07
CA PHE A 100 2.05 5.27 14.57
C PHE A 100 1.85 5.47 16.07
N LYS A 101 2.94 5.46 16.86
CA LYS A 101 2.90 5.76 18.29
C LYS A 101 2.47 7.22 18.56
N GLN A 102 3.00 8.18 17.80
CA GLN A 102 2.62 9.59 17.94
C GLN A 102 1.13 9.83 17.67
N VAL A 103 0.57 9.22 16.63
CA VAL A 103 -0.87 9.30 16.32
C VAL A 103 -1.70 8.62 17.43
N ALA A 104 -1.21 7.50 17.96
CA ALA A 104 -1.89 6.77 19.04
C ALA A 104 -1.98 7.59 20.33
N LEU A 105 -0.96 8.38 20.66
CA LEU A 105 -1.00 9.30 21.81
C LEU A 105 -2.10 10.36 21.69
N ASN A 106 -2.43 10.77 20.46
CA ASN A 106 -3.48 11.75 20.18
C ASN A 106 -4.88 11.12 20.03
N HIS A 107 -4.96 9.78 19.98
CA HIS A 107 -6.20 9.01 19.81
C HIS A 107 -6.56 8.24 21.08
N ALA A 108 -7.14 8.93 22.06
CA ALA A 108 -7.61 8.30 23.31
C ALA A 108 -8.53 7.06 23.12
N PRO A 109 -9.41 6.97 22.09
CA PRO A 109 -10.26 5.80 21.87
C PRO A 109 -9.51 4.57 21.34
N THR A 110 -8.32 4.77 20.78
CA THR A 110 -7.54 3.71 20.14
C THR A 110 -6.31 3.45 20.99
N GLN A 111 -6.27 2.31 21.68
CA GLN A 111 -5.16 1.95 22.55
C GLN A 111 -4.38 0.77 21.93
N PRO A 112 -3.57 1.03 20.89
CA PRO A 112 -2.75 0.00 20.30
C PRO A 112 -1.73 -0.52 21.31
N GLN A 113 -1.59 -1.83 21.39
CA GLN A 113 -0.59 -2.46 22.25
C GLN A 113 0.83 -2.28 21.71
N ASP A 114 1.69 -1.60 22.47
CA ASP A 114 3.02 -1.16 22.02
C ASP A 114 3.89 -2.30 21.46
N SER A 115 3.86 -3.47 22.11
CA SER A 115 4.62 -4.67 21.73
C SER A 115 4.23 -5.24 20.36
N PHE A 116 3.04 -4.93 19.86
CA PHE A 116 2.52 -5.43 18.59
C PHE A 116 2.60 -4.42 17.45
N ILE A 117 2.92 -3.15 17.74
CA ILE A 117 3.04 -2.10 16.71
C ILE A 117 4.12 -2.45 15.69
N LEU A 118 5.34 -2.77 16.15
CA LEU A 118 6.45 -3.08 15.26
C LEU A 118 6.15 -4.29 14.35
N PRO A 119 5.75 -5.47 14.88
CA PRO A 119 5.40 -6.61 14.04
C PRO A 119 4.28 -6.34 13.04
N TRP A 120 3.31 -5.49 13.42
CA TRP A 120 2.20 -5.09 12.54
C TRP A 120 2.70 -4.22 11.39
N ILE A 121 3.47 -3.16 11.69
CA ILE A 121 4.03 -2.24 10.69
C ILE A 121 4.99 -2.97 9.75
N GLU A 122 5.85 -3.86 10.26
CA GLU A 122 6.75 -4.67 9.44
C GLU A 122 5.98 -5.53 8.41
N THR A 123 4.88 -6.14 8.86
CA THR A 123 4.05 -6.99 8.00
C THR A 123 3.35 -6.17 6.92
N PHE A 124 2.82 -5.00 7.31
CA PHE A 124 2.23 -4.03 6.39
C PHE A 124 3.26 -3.58 5.34
N VAL A 125 4.40 -3.03 5.78
CA VAL A 125 5.45 -2.47 4.92
C VAL A 125 5.98 -3.52 3.95
N LYS A 126 6.26 -4.72 4.44
CA LYS A 126 6.75 -5.82 3.60
C LYS A 126 5.75 -6.15 2.50
N THR A 127 4.49 -6.38 2.86
CA THR A 127 3.46 -6.79 1.90
C THR A 127 3.14 -5.67 0.92
N TYR A 128 3.00 -4.44 1.39
CA TYR A 128 2.78 -3.26 0.56
C TYR A 128 3.91 -3.09 -0.47
N SER A 129 5.17 -3.17 -0.03
CA SER A 129 6.33 -3.02 -0.91
C SER A 129 6.42 -4.17 -1.93
N ASP A 130 6.18 -5.41 -1.50
CA ASP A 130 6.18 -6.57 -2.39
C ASP A 130 5.11 -6.46 -3.49
N LYS A 131 3.88 -6.07 -3.11
CA LYS A 131 2.78 -5.88 -4.07
C LYS A 131 3.05 -4.73 -5.02
N THR A 132 3.55 -3.61 -4.50
CA THR A 132 3.94 -2.45 -5.31
C THR A 132 4.99 -2.82 -6.35
N ARG A 133 6.03 -3.56 -5.95
CA ARG A 133 7.07 -4.07 -6.87
C ARG A 133 6.47 -4.99 -7.92
N SER A 134 5.63 -5.95 -7.54
CA SER A 134 4.99 -6.85 -8.51
C SER A 134 4.13 -6.10 -9.53
N TYR A 135 3.38 -5.09 -9.11
CA TYR A 135 2.58 -4.28 -10.03
C TYR A 135 3.45 -3.43 -10.96
N LEU A 136 4.55 -2.86 -10.46
CA LEU A 136 5.51 -2.11 -11.30
C LEU A 136 6.11 -3.01 -12.38
N GLN A 137 6.55 -4.22 -12.00
CA GLN A 137 7.10 -5.20 -12.94
C GLN A 137 6.07 -5.65 -13.98
N PHE A 138 4.81 -5.81 -13.58
CA PHE A 138 3.73 -6.12 -14.50
C PHE A 138 3.51 -5.00 -15.53
N GLN A 139 3.46 -3.73 -15.10
CA GLN A 139 3.31 -2.60 -16.02
C GLN A 139 4.50 -2.50 -16.99
N LEU A 140 5.73 -2.67 -16.49
CA LEU A 140 6.94 -2.70 -17.32
C LEU A 140 6.92 -3.81 -18.38
N THR A 141 6.52 -5.01 -17.98
CA THR A 141 6.42 -6.17 -18.88
C THR A 141 5.35 -5.94 -19.94
N LYS A 142 4.20 -5.38 -19.54
CA LYS A 142 3.10 -5.03 -20.43
C LYS A 142 3.52 -3.98 -21.46
N GLU A 143 4.20 -2.92 -21.04
CA GLU A 143 4.75 -1.89 -21.94
C GLU A 143 5.75 -2.48 -22.94
N ASN A 144 6.67 -3.33 -22.47
CA ASN A 144 7.64 -4.00 -23.34
C ASN A 144 6.95 -4.91 -24.37
N TYR A 145 5.95 -5.68 -23.94
CA TYR A 145 5.16 -6.54 -24.83
C TYR A 145 4.46 -5.74 -25.93
N PHE A 146 3.77 -4.64 -25.58
CA PHE A 146 3.13 -3.78 -26.59
C PHE A 146 4.13 -3.12 -27.54
N ARG A 147 5.30 -2.72 -27.03
CA ARG A 147 6.37 -2.20 -27.87
C ARG A 147 6.81 -3.24 -28.90
N GLN A 148 6.97 -4.50 -28.50
CA GLN A 148 7.33 -5.57 -29.43
C GLN A 148 6.26 -5.81 -30.51
N ILE A 149 4.98 -5.74 -30.14
CA ILE A 149 3.88 -5.84 -31.13
C ILE A 149 3.93 -4.67 -32.11
N SER A 150 4.07 -3.43 -31.64
CA SER A 150 4.17 -2.25 -32.51
C SER A 150 5.29 -2.40 -33.52
N HIS A 151 6.50 -2.73 -33.06
CA HIS A 151 7.65 -2.92 -33.96
C HIS A 151 7.43 -4.05 -34.97
N ARG A 152 6.66 -5.09 -34.63
CA ARG A 152 6.32 -6.14 -35.58
C ARG A 152 5.32 -5.64 -36.63
N ILE A 153 4.30 -4.89 -36.23
CA ILE A 153 3.28 -4.33 -37.14
C ILE A 153 3.88 -3.25 -38.04
N ASP A 154 4.73 -2.37 -37.52
CA ASP A 154 5.44 -1.34 -38.31
C ASP A 154 6.34 -1.96 -39.40
N ASN A 155 6.80 -3.20 -39.19
CA ASN A 155 7.60 -3.96 -40.15
C ASN A 155 6.75 -4.85 -41.09
N VAL A 156 5.43 -4.94 -40.92
CA VAL A 156 4.55 -5.59 -41.90
C VAL A 156 4.30 -4.61 -43.04
N LYS A 157 5.18 -4.65 -44.05
CA LYS A 157 4.90 -4.05 -45.37
C LYS A 157 4.03 -5.03 -46.14
N PHE A 158 2.77 -4.68 -46.39
CA PHE A 158 1.91 -5.48 -47.26
C PHE A 158 2.49 -5.46 -48.69
N PRO A 159 2.88 -6.60 -49.27
CA PRO A 159 3.29 -6.66 -50.67
C PRO A 159 2.06 -6.33 -51.52
N GLY A 160 1.98 -5.07 -51.97
CA GLY A 160 0.81 -4.50 -52.66
C GLY A 160 0.58 -3.02 -52.36
N MET A 161 1.11 -2.48 -51.25
CA MET A 161 1.16 -1.04 -50.98
C MET A 161 2.55 -0.49 -51.30
N LEU A 162 2.88 -0.47 -52.59
CA LEU A 162 3.84 0.48 -53.15
C LEU A 162 2.99 1.49 -53.93
N VAL A 163 2.80 2.67 -53.34
CA VAL A 163 2.43 3.92 -54.04
C VAL A 163 3.45 4.96 -53.64
#